data_AF-A0A962G782-F1
#
_entry.id   AF-A0A962G782-F1
#
_cell.length_a   1.000
_cell.length_b   1.000
_cell.length_c   1.000
_cell.angle_alpha   90.00
_cell.angle_beta   90.00
_cell.angle_gamma   90.00
#
_symmetry.space_group_name_H-M   'P 1'
#
loop_
_entity.id
_entity.type
_entity.pdbx_description
1 polymer ?
#
loop_
_entity_poly.entity_id
_entity_poly.type
_entity_poly.pdbx_seq_one_letter_code
_entity_poly.pdbx_strand_id
1 'polypeptide(L)'
;VRRVERRGILYCRVRVPPADRDLHAYCVHLGLKEKDRAKQLERMAEHVAARVPQDAALIIAGDFNDWRERATGTLERIGAREVFMEQTQASARTFPGRLPLLKLDRIYVRGVRIEQADVLKTAPWPHLSDHVPLYSQVSL
;
A
#
# COMPACT_ATOMS: atom_id res chain seq x y z
N VAL A 1 25.63 16.82 -10.42
CA VAL A 1 25.31 15.51 -9.78
C VAL A 1 23.80 15.44 -9.58
N ARG A 2 23.07 14.53 -10.26
CA ARG A 2 21.62 14.36 -10.02
C ARG A 2 21.44 13.77 -8.62
N ARG A 3 20.88 14.54 -7.68
CA ARG A 3 20.58 14.08 -6.32
C ARG A 3 19.52 12.98 -6.45
N VAL A 4 19.92 11.72 -6.25
CA VAL A 4 18.98 10.61 -6.21
C VAL A 4 18.07 10.82 -5.00
N GLU A 5 16.77 10.76 -5.24
CA GLU A 5 15.77 10.85 -4.19
C GLU A 5 15.92 9.63 -3.27
N ARG A 6 16.28 9.86 -2.00
CA ARG A 6 16.43 8.79 -1.02
C ARG A 6 15.03 8.40 -0.55
N ARG A 7 14.63 7.16 -0.82
CA ARG A 7 13.40 6.55 -0.34
C ARG A 7 13.72 5.38 0.58
N GLY A 8 12.88 5.17 1.57
CA GLY A 8 12.95 4.07 2.52
C GLY A 8 11.60 3.37 2.63
N ILE A 9 11.62 2.22 3.27
CA ILE A 9 10.42 1.46 3.66
C ILE A 9 10.49 1.29 5.16
N LEU A 10 9.40 1.56 5.85
CA LEU A 10 9.26 1.26 7.27
C LEU A 10 8.52 -0.06 7.41
N TYR A 11 9.10 -1.00 8.15
CA TYR A 11 8.48 -2.28 8.48
C TYR A 11 8.35 -2.40 10.00
N CYS A 12 7.18 -2.83 10.47
CA CYS A 12 6.96 -3.22 11.85
C CYS A 12 6.16 -4.52 11.95
N ARG A 13 6.36 -5.23 13.06
CA ARG A 13 5.55 -6.37 13.46
C ARG A 13 4.76 -5.97 14.70
N VAL A 14 3.45 -6.02 14.61
CA VAL A 14 2.52 -5.61 15.65
C VAL A 14 1.78 -6.84 16.15
N ARG A 15 1.84 -7.11 17.46
CA ARG A 15 0.96 -8.09 18.09
C ARG A 15 -0.42 -7.46 18.22
N VAL A 16 -1.48 -8.12 17.73
CA VAL A 16 -2.85 -7.57 17.77
C VAL A 16 -3.70 -8.30 18.81
N PRO A 17 -4.00 -7.70 19.97
CA PRO A 17 -4.94 -8.23 20.93
C PRO A 17 -6.40 -8.07 20.45
N PRO A 18 -7.33 -8.99 20.80
CA PRO A 18 -7.11 -10.21 21.58
C PRO A 18 -6.71 -11.42 20.73
N ALA A 19 -6.61 -11.28 19.40
CA ALA A 19 -6.36 -12.40 18.48
C ALA A 19 -5.02 -13.12 18.69
N ASP A 20 -4.10 -12.51 19.43
CA ASP A 20 -2.72 -12.97 19.70
C ASP A 20 -1.92 -13.34 18.42
N ARG A 21 -2.28 -12.70 17.30
CA ARG A 21 -1.62 -12.87 16.01
C ARG A 21 -0.71 -11.70 15.71
N ASP A 22 0.41 -11.99 15.04
CA ASP A 22 1.32 -10.98 14.52
C ASP A 22 0.77 -10.42 13.20
N LEU A 23 0.69 -9.09 13.11
CA LEU A 23 0.46 -8.33 11.90
C LEU A 23 1.78 -7.72 11.43
N HIS A 24 2.16 -8.01 10.19
CA HIS A 24 3.31 -7.41 9.53
C HIS A 24 2.86 -6.20 8.71
N ALA A 25 3.33 -5.01 9.06
CA ALA A 25 2.92 -3.77 8.40
C ALA A 25 4.11 -3.09 7.72
N TYR A 26 3.93 -2.72 6.46
CA TYR A 26 4.89 -1.99 5.64
C TYR A 26 4.30 -0.65 5.21
N CYS A 27 5.00 0.44 5.51
CA CYS A 27 4.70 1.77 5.01
C CYS A 27 5.72 2.15 3.93
N VAL A 28 5.22 2.47 2.73
CA VAL A 28 6.05 2.74 1.56
C VAL A 28 5.83 4.16 1.03
N HIS A 29 6.91 4.75 0.51
CA HIS A 29 6.84 5.90 -0.39
C HIS A 29 7.86 5.65 -1.50
N LEU A 30 7.38 5.26 -2.68
CA LEU A 30 8.27 4.86 -3.79
C LEU A 30 8.75 6.06 -4.61
N GLY A 31 9.82 5.85 -5.38
CA GLY A 31 10.41 6.90 -6.20
C GLY A 31 9.54 7.35 -7.38
N LEU A 32 9.76 8.56 -7.86
CA LEU A 32 9.01 9.09 -9.01
C LEU A 32 9.35 8.40 -10.35
N LYS A 33 10.53 7.79 -10.46
CA LYS A 33 10.98 7.09 -11.68
C LYS A 33 10.57 5.63 -11.65
N GLU A 34 9.90 5.17 -12.71
CA GLU A 34 9.42 3.79 -12.83
C GLU A 34 10.53 2.74 -12.62
N LYS A 35 11.73 2.97 -13.19
CA LYS A 35 12.89 2.09 -12.99
C LYS A 35 13.32 1.98 -11.53
N ASP A 36 13.22 3.07 -10.78
CA ASP A 36 13.59 3.09 -9.35
C ASP A 36 12.50 2.41 -8.52
N ARG A 37 11.22 2.65 -8.83
CA ARG A 37 10.09 1.93 -8.22
C ARG A 37 10.20 0.43 -8.40
N ALA A 38 10.47 -0.04 -9.62
CA ALA A 38 10.62 -1.46 -9.90
C ALA A 38 11.68 -2.10 -9.00
N LYS A 39 12.86 -1.47 -8.87
CA LYS A 39 13.93 -1.95 -7.96
C LYS A 39 13.53 -1.92 -6.48
N GLN A 40 12.79 -0.90 -6.06
CA GLN A 40 12.32 -0.78 -4.67
C GLN A 40 11.28 -1.85 -4.34
N LEU A 41 10.33 -2.09 -5.25
CA LEU A 41 9.31 -3.13 -5.13
C LEU A 41 9.91 -4.52 -5.08
N GLU A 42 10.86 -4.84 -5.96
CA GLU A 42 11.52 -6.15 -5.93
C GLU A 42 12.27 -6.38 -4.61
N ARG A 43 13.04 -5.38 -4.13
CA ARG A 43 13.72 -5.49 -2.83
C ARG A 43 12.76 -5.65 -1.65
N MET A 44 11.61 -4.98 -1.71
CA MET A 44 10.57 -5.14 -0.69
C MET A 44 9.96 -6.54 -0.76
N ALA A 45 9.65 -7.05 -1.96
CA ALA A 45 9.09 -8.38 -2.15
C ALA A 45 10.05 -9.47 -1.66
N GLU A 46 11.35 -9.34 -1.97
CA GLU A 46 12.41 -10.20 -1.44
C GLU A 46 12.47 -10.15 0.10
N HIS A 47 12.37 -8.95 0.68
CA HIS A 47 12.36 -8.78 2.14
C HIS A 47 11.14 -9.43 2.80
N VAL A 48 9.95 -9.29 2.20
CA VAL A 48 8.72 -9.93 2.67
C VAL A 48 8.85 -11.44 2.59
N ALA A 49 9.29 -11.98 1.45
CA ALA A 49 9.47 -13.42 1.25
C ALA A 49 10.48 -14.03 2.23
N ALA A 50 11.51 -13.28 2.62
CA ALA A 50 12.54 -13.74 3.54
C ALA A 50 12.14 -13.67 5.03
N ARG A 51 11.15 -12.83 5.42
CA ARG A 51 10.88 -12.51 6.84
C ARG A 51 9.43 -12.66 7.29
N VAL A 52 8.47 -12.73 6.38
CA VAL A 52 7.05 -12.78 6.70
C VAL A 52 6.51 -14.15 6.32
N PRO A 53 6.04 -14.96 7.30
CA PRO A 53 5.43 -16.26 7.01
C PRO A 53 4.30 -16.15 5.98
N GLN A 54 4.13 -17.17 5.14
CA GLN A 54 3.22 -17.11 3.99
C GLN A 54 1.75 -16.92 4.40
N ASP A 55 1.37 -17.50 5.53
CA ASP A 55 0.05 -17.44 6.17
C ASP A 55 -0.11 -16.26 7.14
N ALA A 56 0.95 -15.47 7.37
CA ALA A 56 0.90 -14.33 8.27
C ALA A 56 0.05 -13.18 7.71
N ALA A 57 -0.58 -12.45 8.63
CA ALA A 57 -1.27 -11.21 8.32
C ALA A 57 -0.26 -10.14 7.88
N LEU A 58 -0.49 -9.56 6.71
CA LEU A 58 0.39 -8.60 6.07
C LEU A 58 -0.43 -7.43 5.53
N ILE A 59 0.02 -6.21 5.80
CA ILE A 59 -0.47 -4.98 5.20
C ILE A 59 0.72 -4.24 4.58
N ILE A 60 0.60 -3.82 3.32
CA ILE A 60 1.55 -2.94 2.64
C ILE A 60 0.75 -1.73 2.14
N ALA A 61 1.06 -0.53 2.65
CA ALA A 61 0.32 0.67 2.31
C ALA A 61 1.24 1.89 2.13
N GLY A 62 0.76 2.86 1.36
CA GLY A 62 1.42 4.16 1.19
C GLY A 62 1.35 4.67 -0.24
N ASP A 63 2.22 5.63 -0.56
CA ASP A 63 2.32 6.24 -1.88
C ASP A 63 3.26 5.42 -2.77
N PHE A 64 2.69 4.72 -3.76
CA PHE A 64 3.44 3.93 -4.71
C PHE A 64 3.98 4.76 -5.87
N ASN A 65 3.55 6.01 -6.06
CA ASN A 65 3.85 6.82 -7.24
C ASN A 65 3.61 6.06 -8.56
N ASP A 66 2.64 5.14 -8.56
CA ASP A 66 2.40 4.19 -9.65
C ASP A 66 0.98 4.33 -10.19
N TRP A 67 0.73 5.37 -10.98
CA TRP A 67 -0.56 5.53 -11.65
C TRP A 67 -0.85 4.47 -12.73
N ARG A 68 0.16 3.65 -13.12
CA ARG A 68 0.06 2.63 -14.19
C ARG A 68 -0.21 1.22 -13.67
N GLU A 69 -0.34 1.05 -12.36
CA GLU A 69 -0.69 -0.24 -11.75
C GLU A 69 0.34 -1.35 -11.98
N ARG A 70 1.61 -0.99 -12.17
CA ARG A 70 2.72 -1.94 -12.35
C ARG A 70 3.16 -2.62 -11.06
N ALA A 71 2.91 -2.00 -9.91
CA ALA A 71 3.24 -2.60 -8.61
C ALA A 71 2.44 -3.88 -8.34
N THR A 72 1.22 -3.97 -8.88
CA THR A 72 0.29 -5.07 -8.60
C THR A 72 0.89 -6.44 -8.90
N GLY A 73 1.50 -6.64 -10.07
CA GLY A 73 2.08 -7.94 -10.42
C GLY A 73 3.21 -8.40 -9.48
N THR A 74 4.05 -7.47 -8.99
CA THR A 74 5.09 -7.83 -8.01
C THR A 74 4.50 -8.19 -6.66
N LEU A 75 3.43 -7.50 -6.22
CA LEU A 75 2.80 -7.77 -4.92
C LEU A 75 1.89 -9.01 -4.94
N GLU A 76 1.27 -9.32 -6.08
CA GLU A 76 0.51 -10.57 -6.26
C GLU A 76 1.42 -11.79 -6.20
N ARG A 77 2.68 -11.70 -6.67
CA ARG A 77 3.66 -12.80 -6.56
C ARG A 77 3.97 -13.19 -5.11
N ILE A 78 3.88 -12.24 -4.17
CA ILE A 78 4.01 -12.51 -2.74
C ILE A 78 2.65 -12.78 -2.07
N GLY A 79 1.59 -13.01 -2.86
CA GLY A 79 0.25 -13.35 -2.37
C GLY A 79 -0.52 -12.18 -1.79
N ALA A 80 -0.08 -10.93 -2.01
CA ALA A 80 -0.79 -9.75 -1.55
C ALA A 80 -1.81 -9.30 -2.61
N ARG A 81 -3.01 -8.95 -2.16
CA ARG A 81 -4.14 -8.49 -2.99
C ARG A 81 -4.47 -7.04 -2.67
N GLU A 82 -4.78 -6.25 -3.71
CA GLU A 82 -5.09 -4.83 -3.54
C GLU A 82 -6.53 -4.65 -3.01
N VAL A 83 -6.68 -3.91 -1.92
CA VAL A 83 -7.95 -3.72 -1.22
C VAL A 83 -9.04 -3.14 -2.11
N PHE A 84 -8.75 -2.05 -2.84
CA PHE A 84 -9.75 -1.37 -3.66
C PHE A 84 -10.06 -2.13 -4.95
N MET A 85 -9.07 -2.83 -5.52
CA MET A 85 -9.33 -3.73 -6.64
C MET A 85 -10.31 -4.83 -6.26
N GLU A 86 -10.14 -5.45 -5.07
CA GLU A 86 -11.03 -6.51 -4.60
C GLU A 86 -12.43 -5.98 -4.27
N GLN A 87 -12.53 -4.87 -3.53
CA GLN A 87 -13.81 -4.34 -3.04
C GLN A 87 -14.60 -3.56 -4.10
N THR A 88 -13.92 -2.86 -5.01
CA THR A 88 -14.55 -1.92 -5.95
C THR A 88 -14.21 -2.18 -7.42
N GLN A 89 -13.45 -3.23 -7.72
CA GLN A 89 -13.04 -3.62 -9.08
C GLN A 89 -12.16 -2.56 -9.78
N ALA A 90 -11.58 -1.64 -9.02
CA ALA A 90 -10.67 -0.61 -9.50
C ALA A 90 -9.79 -0.06 -8.38
N SER A 91 -8.51 0.26 -8.67
CA SER A 91 -7.69 0.97 -7.69
C SER A 91 -8.22 2.39 -7.43
N ALA A 92 -8.06 2.84 -6.19
CA ALA A 92 -8.50 4.16 -5.76
C ALA A 92 -7.75 5.31 -6.46
N ARG A 93 -8.47 6.39 -6.75
CA ARG A 93 -7.88 7.67 -7.19
C ARG A 93 -7.71 8.57 -5.98
N THR A 94 -6.49 9.06 -5.79
CA THR A 94 -6.11 9.78 -4.58
C THR A 94 -5.46 11.14 -4.83
N PHE A 95 -4.92 11.37 -6.03
CA PHE A 95 -4.21 12.61 -6.38
C PHE A 95 -4.76 13.26 -7.66
N PRO A 96 -4.81 14.59 -7.75
CA PRO A 96 -4.65 15.56 -6.67
C PRO A 96 -5.85 15.55 -5.71
N GLY A 97 -5.66 15.90 -4.45
CA GLY A 97 -6.63 15.68 -3.38
C GLY A 97 -7.97 16.39 -3.60
N ARG A 98 -7.95 17.59 -4.19
CA ARG A 98 -9.17 18.35 -4.55
C ARG A 98 -9.93 17.80 -5.75
N LEU A 99 -9.26 17.05 -6.63
CA LEU A 99 -9.89 16.40 -7.78
C LEU A 99 -9.16 15.07 -8.05
N PRO A 100 -9.48 13.99 -7.32
CA PRO A 100 -8.70 12.76 -7.38
C PRO A 100 -8.83 12.05 -8.74
N LEU A 101 -7.74 12.03 -9.50
CA LEU A 101 -7.66 11.48 -10.86
C LEU A 101 -6.66 10.32 -10.98
N LEU A 102 -5.50 10.44 -10.32
CA LEU A 102 -4.39 9.48 -10.38
C LEU A 102 -4.44 8.49 -9.21
N LYS A 103 -3.97 7.27 -9.48
CA LYS A 103 -3.98 6.11 -8.56
C LYS A 103 -2.61 5.91 -7.92
N LEU A 104 -2.20 6.82 -7.05
CA LEU A 104 -0.84 6.82 -6.49
C LEU A 104 -0.74 6.02 -5.19
N ASP A 105 -1.73 6.16 -4.31
CA ASP A 105 -1.75 5.47 -3.02
C ASP A 105 -2.50 4.14 -3.13
N ARG A 106 -2.03 3.13 -2.37
CA ARG A 106 -2.63 1.80 -2.36
C ARG A 106 -2.53 1.14 -0.99
N ILE A 107 -3.41 0.16 -0.78
CA ILE A 107 -3.37 -0.76 0.35
C ILE A 107 -3.41 -2.18 -0.23
N TYR A 108 -2.39 -2.98 0.06
CA TYR A 108 -2.32 -4.39 -0.26
C TYR A 108 -2.35 -5.22 1.01
N VAL A 109 -3.03 -6.36 0.98
CA VAL A 109 -3.22 -7.22 2.14
C VAL A 109 -2.99 -8.69 1.83
N ARG A 110 -2.61 -9.48 2.82
CA ARG A 110 -2.54 -10.96 2.77
C ARG A 110 -2.86 -11.51 4.16
N GLY A 111 -3.51 -12.67 4.24
CA GLY A 111 -3.78 -13.34 5.52
C GLY A 111 -4.78 -12.62 6.45
N VAL A 112 -5.57 -11.69 5.90
CA VAL A 112 -6.65 -10.94 6.58
C VAL A 112 -7.89 -10.92 5.69
N ARG A 113 -9.06 -10.65 6.26
CA ARG A 113 -10.29 -10.35 5.51
C ARG A 113 -10.48 -8.84 5.42
N ILE A 114 -10.94 -8.36 4.26
CA ILE A 114 -11.31 -6.95 4.07
C ILE A 114 -12.78 -6.82 4.43
N GLU A 115 -13.08 -5.97 5.41
CA GLU A 115 -14.45 -5.68 5.85
C GLU A 115 -15.00 -4.41 5.19
N GLN A 116 -14.13 -3.42 4.99
CA GLN A 116 -14.51 -2.12 4.43
C GLN A 116 -13.32 -1.46 3.72
N ALA A 117 -13.63 -0.65 2.71
CA ALA A 117 -12.66 0.20 2.02
C ALA A 117 -13.31 1.50 1.57
N ASP A 118 -12.72 2.64 1.94
CA ASP A 118 -13.23 3.97 1.60
C ASP A 118 -12.13 4.91 1.14
N VAL A 119 -12.45 5.75 0.16
CA VAL A 119 -11.61 6.89 -0.22
C VAL A 119 -12.21 8.13 0.41
N LEU A 120 -11.47 8.79 1.31
CA LEU A 120 -11.98 9.90 2.09
C LEU A 120 -11.93 11.21 1.28
N LYS A 121 -12.88 11.37 0.34
CA LYS A 121 -12.90 12.48 -0.65
C LYS A 121 -13.65 13.74 -0.20
N THR A 122 -14.34 13.71 0.94
CA THR A 122 -15.11 14.84 1.46
C THR A 122 -14.31 15.67 2.45
N ALA A 123 -14.75 16.91 2.74
CA ALA A 123 -14.10 17.73 3.76
C ALA A 123 -14.00 16.99 5.11
N PRO A 124 -12.87 17.11 5.84
CA PRO A 124 -11.78 18.06 5.62
C PRO A 124 -10.66 17.58 4.68
N TRP A 125 -10.66 16.31 4.27
CA TRP A 125 -9.47 15.63 3.73
C TRP A 125 -8.83 16.28 2.50
N PRO A 126 -9.58 16.72 1.45
CA PRO A 126 -9.00 17.40 0.29
C PRO A 126 -8.30 18.73 0.59
N HIS A 127 -8.49 19.28 1.79
CA HIS A 127 -7.87 20.54 2.24
C HIS A 127 -6.64 20.31 3.13
N LEU A 128 -6.45 19.10 3.66
CA LEU A 128 -5.36 18.76 4.57
C LEU A 128 -4.11 18.25 3.84
N SER A 129 -4.28 17.75 2.61
CA SER A 129 -3.20 17.16 1.81
C SER A 129 -3.53 17.29 0.31
N ASP A 130 -2.51 17.21 -0.53
CA ASP A 130 -2.62 17.04 -1.98
C ASP A 130 -2.95 15.59 -2.40
N HIS A 131 -3.05 14.68 -1.44
CA HIS A 131 -3.61 13.34 -1.59
C HIS A 131 -4.84 13.18 -0.68
N VAL A 132 -5.87 12.45 -1.14
CA VAL A 132 -6.96 12.01 -0.25
C VAL A 132 -6.62 10.67 0.41
N PRO A 133 -6.89 10.49 1.71
CA PRO A 133 -6.60 9.24 2.41
C PRO A 133 -7.41 8.05 1.91
N LEU A 134 -6.77 6.88 1.98
CA LEU A 134 -7.42 5.59 1.88
C LEU A 134 -7.67 5.03 3.28
N TYR A 135 -8.88 4.55 3.51
CA TYR A 135 -9.28 3.84 4.72
C TYR A 135 -9.62 2.40 4.37
N SER A 136 -9.23 1.46 5.23
CA SER A 136 -9.71 0.10 5.16
C SER A 136 -9.82 -0.51 6.54
N GLN A 137 -10.91 -1.22 6.78
CA GLN A 137 -11.10 -2.07 7.94
C GLN A 137 -10.83 -3.52 7.54
N VAL A 138 -10.04 -4.22 8.35
CA VAL A 138 -9.69 -5.62 8.13
C VAL A 138 -9.88 -6.43 9.42
N SER A 139 -10.21 -7.71 9.27
CA SER A 139 -10.22 -8.68 10.37
C SER A 139 -9.09 -9.69 10.20
N LEU A 140 -8.49 -10.09 11.32
CA LEU A 140 -7.49 -11.16 11.38
C LEU A 140 -8.18 -12.52 11.33
#